data_AF-A0A432WNV9-F1
#
_entry.id   AF-A0A432WNV9-F1
#
_cell.length_a   1.000
_cell.length_b   1.000
_cell.length_c   1.000
_cell.angle_alpha   90.00
_cell.angle_beta   90.00
_cell.angle_gamma   90.00
#
_symmetry.space_group_name_H-M   'P 1'
#
loop_
_entity.id
_entity.type
_entity.pdbx_description
1 polymer ?
#
loop_
_entity_poly.entity_id
_entity_poly.type
_entity_poly.pdbx_seq_one_letter_code
_entity_poly.pdbx_strand_id
1 'polypeptide(L)'
;MSLRCARIYVSKKDAERGSIWTIKVCEEFTVSLSEPAEIIDDIEFLDDWEARYQYIIDLGKALPKLPEEARVDELKVKGCQSDVWLLPKRQGDVLTFQVDSDAVIVRGLLALVMAAYNEKTPTEILAFDIDGFFQALDLERHISPTRGNGLRAIVGRIRELASAA
;
A
#
# COMPACT_ATOMS: atom_id res chain seq x y z
N MET A 1 -20.86 -20.73 13.40
CA MET A 1 -20.70 -20.59 11.93
C MET A 1 -19.23 -20.40 11.63
N SER A 2 -18.68 -21.22 10.73
CA SER A 2 -17.25 -21.41 10.50
C SER A 2 -16.59 -20.16 9.89
N LEU A 3 -15.65 -19.56 10.60
CA LEU A 3 -14.79 -18.47 10.13
C LEU A 3 -13.89 -19.00 9.01
N ARG A 4 -14.09 -18.53 7.78
CA ARG A 4 -13.23 -18.88 6.63
C ARG A 4 -11.90 -18.14 6.78
N CYS A 5 -10.88 -18.80 7.34
CA CYS A 5 -9.49 -18.33 7.21
C CYS A 5 -9.11 -18.32 5.73
N ALA A 6 -8.90 -17.15 5.14
CA ALA A 6 -8.18 -17.03 3.87
C ALA A 6 -6.72 -17.42 4.13
N ARG A 7 -6.24 -18.43 3.40
CA ARG A 7 -4.91 -19.00 3.58
C ARG A 7 -3.90 -18.09 2.87
N ILE A 8 -3.10 -17.37 3.64
CA ILE A 8 -2.02 -16.52 3.12
C ILE A 8 -0.85 -17.45 2.78
N TYR A 9 -0.53 -17.58 1.49
CA TYR A 9 0.62 -18.35 1.01
C TYR A 9 1.72 -17.38 0.59
N VAL A 10 2.73 -17.18 1.45
CA VAL A 10 4.01 -16.62 1.01
C VAL A 10 4.81 -17.77 0.40
N SER A 11 4.78 -17.91 -0.93
CA SER A 11 5.51 -18.97 -1.65
C SER A 11 7.00 -18.59 -1.74
N LYS A 12 7.87 -19.34 -1.04
CA LYS A 12 9.32 -19.26 -1.21
C LYS A 12 9.72 -20.14 -2.40
N LYS A 13 10.38 -19.58 -3.41
CA LYS A 13 11.05 -20.35 -4.47
C LYS A 13 12.47 -20.68 -4.00
N ASP A 14 12.59 -21.89 -3.43
CA ASP A 14 13.79 -22.72 -3.19
C ASP A 14 14.92 -22.23 -2.25
N ALA A 15 15.09 -22.96 -1.14
CA ALA A 15 16.35 -23.62 -0.74
C ALA A 15 16.18 -24.34 0.62
N GLU A 16 16.05 -25.67 0.56
CA GLU A 16 16.51 -26.64 1.58
C GLU A 16 16.08 -26.42 3.05
N ARG A 17 14.78 -26.58 3.34
CA ARG A 17 14.16 -27.17 4.55
C ARG A 17 12.72 -26.65 4.63
N GLY A 18 11.78 -27.52 4.34
CA GLY A 18 10.36 -27.20 4.20
C GLY A 18 9.73 -26.67 5.49
N SER A 19 9.61 -25.34 5.59
CA SER A 19 8.74 -24.67 6.54
C SER A 19 7.90 -23.64 5.80
N ILE A 20 6.66 -24.01 5.48
CA ILE A 20 5.63 -23.08 5.02
C ILE A 20 5.18 -22.27 6.25
N TRP A 21 5.64 -21.04 6.36
CA TRP A 21 5.15 -20.13 7.41
C TRP A 21 3.77 -19.62 7.01
N THR A 22 2.73 -20.08 7.71
CA THR A 22 1.39 -19.49 7.58
C THR A 22 1.35 -18.27 8.49
N ILE A 23 1.54 -17.07 7.96
CA ILE A 23 1.23 -15.84 8.72
C ILE A 23 -0.29 -15.80 8.88
N LYS A 24 -0.76 -16.15 10.07
CA LYS A 24 -2.18 -16.18 10.39
C LYS A 24 -2.63 -14.76 10.75
N VAL A 25 -2.87 -13.91 9.74
CA VAL A 25 -3.51 -12.61 9.97
C VAL A 25 -5.01 -12.87 10.14
N CYS A 26 -5.45 -12.87 11.40
CA CYS A 26 -6.79 -13.34 11.82
C CYS A 26 -7.91 -12.30 11.69
N GLU A 27 -7.64 -11.06 11.25
CA GLU A 27 -8.66 -10.01 11.22
C GLU A 27 -9.16 -9.70 9.80
N GLU A 28 -10.49 -9.63 9.65
CA GLU A 28 -11.14 -8.93 8.55
C GLU A 28 -10.79 -7.46 8.69
N PHE A 29 -9.93 -6.99 7.81
CA PHE A 29 -9.38 -5.65 7.89
C PHE A 29 -9.98 -4.80 6.78
N THR A 30 -11.04 -4.08 7.09
CA THR A 30 -11.60 -3.00 6.27
C THR A 30 -10.98 -1.69 6.72
N VAL A 31 -10.13 -1.08 5.89
CA VAL A 31 -9.71 0.32 6.09
C VAL A 31 -10.81 1.19 5.53
N SER A 32 -11.29 2.16 6.30
CA SER A 32 -12.04 3.29 5.73
C SER A 32 -11.02 4.26 5.13
N LEU A 33 -10.70 4.09 3.84
CA LEU A 33 -9.86 5.03 3.08
C LEU A 33 -10.76 5.99 2.30
N SER A 34 -10.33 7.24 2.18
CA SER A 34 -10.94 8.20 1.27
C SER A 34 -10.70 7.77 -0.18
N GLU A 35 -11.66 8.05 -1.07
CA GLU A 35 -11.49 7.77 -2.49
C GLU A 35 -10.48 8.76 -3.11
N PRO A 36 -9.76 8.39 -4.20
CA PRO A 36 -8.77 9.25 -4.83
C PRO A 36 -9.29 10.64 -5.21
N ALA A 37 -10.54 10.72 -5.68
CA ALA A 37 -11.16 12.00 -6.03
C ALA A 37 -11.38 12.91 -4.81
N GLU A 38 -11.84 12.34 -3.68
CA GLU A 38 -12.04 13.10 -2.44
C GLU A 38 -10.71 13.64 -1.90
N ILE A 39 -9.63 12.87 -2.02
CA ILE A 39 -8.28 13.30 -1.63
C ILE A 39 -7.80 14.47 -2.49
N ILE A 40 -8.08 14.45 -3.80
CA ILE A 40 -7.74 15.57 -4.69
C ILE A 40 -8.52 16.81 -4.25
N ASP A 41 -9.84 16.69 -4.09
CA ASP A 41 -10.72 17.78 -3.67
C ASP A 41 -10.21 18.39 -2.35
N ASP A 42 -9.95 17.56 -1.34
CA ASP A 42 -9.42 18.00 -0.03
C ASP A 42 -8.11 18.79 -0.18
N ILE A 43 -7.17 18.31 -1.00
CA ILE A 43 -5.88 18.97 -1.21
C ILE A 43 -6.02 20.29 -1.98
N GLU A 44 -6.98 20.40 -2.91
CA GLU A 44 -7.24 21.64 -3.64
C GLU A 44 -7.69 22.78 -2.72
N PHE A 45 -8.37 22.48 -1.61
CA PHE A 45 -8.74 23.47 -0.59
C PHE A 45 -7.60 23.88 0.34
N LEU A 46 -6.43 23.23 0.27
CA LEU A 46 -5.27 23.57 1.10
C LEU A 46 -4.35 24.56 0.40
N ASP A 47 -4.28 25.77 0.98
CA ASP A 47 -3.60 26.94 0.42
C ASP A 47 -2.07 26.84 0.38
N ASP A 48 -1.47 26.02 1.25
CA ASP A 48 -0.02 25.87 1.34
C ASP A 48 0.44 24.40 1.41
N TRP A 49 1.73 24.20 1.14
CA TRP A 49 2.33 22.86 1.13
C TRP A 49 2.44 22.26 2.55
N GLU A 50 2.55 23.07 3.60
CA GLU A 50 2.67 22.58 4.97
C GLU A 50 1.37 21.89 5.40
N ALA A 51 0.22 22.49 5.11
CA ALA A 51 -1.09 21.93 5.35
C ALA A 51 -1.31 20.64 4.54
N ARG A 52 -0.93 20.61 3.26
CA ARG A 52 -0.98 19.40 2.42
C ARG A 52 -0.13 18.28 2.98
N TYR A 53 1.09 18.61 3.43
CA TYR A 53 2.00 17.65 4.03
C TYR A 53 1.43 17.06 5.32
N GLN A 54 0.82 17.90 6.16
CA GLN A 54 0.16 17.46 7.39
C GLN A 54 -1.04 16.56 7.09
N TYR A 55 -1.87 16.93 6.12
CA TYR A 55 -3.00 16.12 5.66
C TYR A 55 -2.55 14.73 5.18
N ILE A 56 -1.49 14.64 4.37
CA ILE A 56 -0.91 13.36 3.93
C ILE A 56 -0.43 12.52 5.13
N ILE A 57 0.19 13.14 6.13
CA ILE A 57 0.59 12.44 7.36
C ILE A 57 -0.65 11.89 8.10
N ASP A 58 -1.73 12.66 8.15
CA ASP A 58 -2.96 12.27 8.85
C ASP A 58 -3.66 11.10 8.14
N LEU A 59 -3.69 11.07 6.80
CA LEU A 59 -4.10 9.89 6.04
C LEU A 59 -3.29 8.65 6.45
N GLY A 60 -1.96 8.80 6.60
CA GLY A 60 -1.07 7.72 7.04
C GLY A 60 -1.33 7.22 8.47
N LYS A 61 -1.94 8.03 9.34
CA LYS A 61 -2.32 7.60 10.71
C LYS A 61 -3.53 6.67 10.71
N ALA A 62 -4.40 6.77 9.71
CA ALA A 62 -5.57 5.90 9.55
C ALA A 62 -5.19 4.49 9.09
N LEU A 63 -4.00 4.31 8.50
CA LEU A 63 -3.48 2.99 8.18
C LEU A 63 -3.26 2.16 9.44
N PRO A 64 -3.59 0.86 9.40
CA PRO A 64 -3.31 -0.02 10.51
C PRO A 64 -1.80 -0.15 10.69
N LYS A 65 -1.38 -0.61 11.86
CA LYS A 65 -0.02 -1.11 12.02
C LYS A 65 0.05 -2.55 11.56
N LEU A 66 1.11 -2.87 10.84
CA LEU A 66 1.39 -4.26 10.50
C LEU A 66 1.97 -4.95 11.74
N PRO A 67 1.49 -6.15 12.10
CA PRO A 67 2.06 -6.90 13.22
C PRO A 67 3.53 -7.23 12.96
N GLU A 68 4.34 -7.30 14.01
CA GLU A 68 5.79 -7.47 13.91
C GLU A 68 6.16 -8.76 13.18
N GLU A 69 5.35 -9.81 13.33
CA GLU A 69 5.52 -11.12 12.67
C GLU A 69 5.31 -11.05 11.15
N ALA A 70 4.64 -10.00 10.65
CA ALA A 70 4.46 -9.74 9.23
C ALA A 70 5.49 -8.74 8.69
N ARG A 71 6.37 -8.18 9.53
CA ARG A 71 7.49 -7.32 9.11
C ARG A 71 8.72 -8.12 8.69
N VAL A 72 8.52 -9.13 7.84
CA VAL A 72 9.59 -10.01 7.32
C VAL A 72 10.18 -9.50 6.00
N ASP A 73 11.42 -9.87 5.70
CA ASP A 73 12.13 -9.42 4.50
C ASP A 73 11.44 -9.84 3.19
N GLU A 74 10.70 -10.95 3.19
CA GLU A 74 9.93 -11.40 2.03
C GLU A 74 8.79 -10.46 1.64
N LEU A 75 8.28 -9.68 2.60
CA LEU A 75 7.22 -8.70 2.40
C LEU A 75 7.77 -7.28 2.22
N LYS A 76 9.09 -7.09 2.28
CA LYS A 76 9.71 -5.79 2.05
C LYS A 76 9.68 -5.40 0.57
N VAL A 77 9.29 -4.16 0.31
CA VAL A 77 9.39 -3.53 -1.00
C VAL A 77 10.81 -3.00 -1.18
N LYS A 78 11.53 -3.54 -2.16
CA LYS A 78 12.89 -3.09 -2.50
C LYS A 78 12.83 -1.76 -3.24
N GLY A 79 13.85 -0.91 -3.06
CA GLY A 79 13.97 0.39 -3.75
C GLY A 79 13.47 1.59 -2.94
N CYS A 80 12.89 1.37 -1.77
CA CYS A 80 12.60 2.41 -0.80
C CYS A 80 13.83 2.70 0.08
N GLN A 81 14.07 3.97 0.43
CA GLN A 81 15.12 4.34 1.39
C GLN A 81 14.74 3.95 2.83
N SER A 82 13.47 4.08 3.17
CA SER A 82 12.90 3.56 4.42
C SER A 82 12.31 2.19 4.16
N ASP A 83 12.38 1.29 5.14
CA ASP A 83 11.74 -0.01 5.05
C ASP A 83 10.22 0.19 4.87
N VAL A 84 9.68 -0.53 3.88
CA VAL A 84 8.26 -0.58 3.55
C VAL A 84 7.88 -2.04 3.42
N TRP A 85 6.85 -2.45 4.13
CA TRP A 85 6.27 -3.79 4.00
C TRP A 85 4.93 -3.71 3.28
N LEU A 86 4.68 -4.68 2.41
CA LEU A 86 3.44 -4.82 1.67
C LEU A 86 3.00 -6.29 1.73
N LEU A 87 1.89 -6.52 2.41
CA LEU A 87 1.25 -7.82 2.55
C LEU A 87 0.00 -7.86 1.66
N PRO A 88 0.05 -8.56 0.51
CA PRO A 88 -1.12 -8.72 -0.33
C PRO A 88 -2.03 -9.83 0.18
N LYS A 89 -3.34 -9.64 0.00
CA LYS A 89 -4.38 -10.63 0.24
C LYS A 89 -5.32 -10.64 -0.95
N ARG A 90 -5.77 -11.84 -1.33
CA ARG A 90 -6.78 -12.01 -2.38
C ARG A 90 -8.01 -12.66 -1.80
N GLN A 91 -9.18 -12.08 -2.07
CA GLN A 91 -10.47 -12.64 -1.71
C GLN A 91 -11.36 -12.68 -2.95
N GLY A 92 -11.48 -13.87 -3.54
CA GLY A 92 -12.09 -14.01 -4.87
C GLY A 92 -11.22 -13.30 -5.89
N ASP A 93 -11.81 -12.31 -6.59
CA ASP A 93 -11.09 -11.53 -7.61
C ASP A 93 -10.65 -10.14 -7.12
N VAL A 94 -10.87 -9.85 -5.84
CA VAL A 94 -10.46 -8.58 -5.22
C VAL A 94 -9.12 -8.75 -4.54
N LEU A 95 -8.22 -7.79 -4.78
CA LEU A 95 -6.94 -7.65 -4.11
C LEU A 95 -7.03 -6.60 -3.00
N THR A 96 -6.51 -6.94 -1.83
CA THR A 96 -6.35 -6.04 -0.70
C THR A 96 -4.90 -6.05 -0.22
N PHE A 97 -4.46 -4.94 0.36
CA PHE A 97 -3.07 -4.75 0.75
C PHE A 97 -3.00 -4.17 2.14
N GLN A 98 -2.17 -4.77 3.00
CA GLN A 98 -1.72 -4.14 4.22
C GLN A 98 -0.32 -3.59 3.99
N VAL A 99 -0.10 -2.34 4.37
CA VAL A 99 1.17 -1.65 4.17
C VAL A 99 1.60 -0.95 5.44
N ASP A 100 2.90 -0.88 5.68
CA ASP A 100 3.45 -0.15 6.81
C ASP A 100 4.90 0.29 6.56
N SER A 101 5.33 1.30 7.30
CA SER A 101 6.69 1.84 7.26
C SER A 101 7.02 2.54 8.57
N ASP A 102 8.29 2.53 8.98
CA ASP A 102 8.73 3.27 10.16
C ASP A 102 8.79 4.80 9.92
N ALA A 103 8.78 5.23 8.66
CA ALA A 103 8.76 6.65 8.30
C ALA A 103 7.32 7.19 8.19
N VAL A 104 6.97 8.16 9.03
CA VAL A 104 5.63 8.75 9.12
C VAL A 104 5.13 9.28 7.77
N ILE A 105 5.96 10.05 7.07
CA ILE A 105 5.60 10.55 5.73
C ILE A 105 5.43 9.44 4.71
N VAL A 106 6.20 8.36 4.81
CA VAL A 106 6.06 7.21 3.90
C VAL A 106 4.74 6.50 4.16
N ARG A 107 4.28 6.38 5.42
CA ARG A 107 2.93 5.91 5.74
C ARG A 107 1.84 6.80 5.10
N GLY A 108 2.04 8.11 5.09
CA GLY A 108 1.13 9.03 4.39
C GLY A 108 1.06 8.77 2.89
N LEU A 109 2.21 8.64 2.24
CA LEU A 109 2.27 8.30 0.81
C LEU A 109 1.69 6.91 0.51
N LEU A 110 1.89 5.94 1.41
CA LEU A 110 1.25 4.63 1.33
C LEU A 110 -0.28 4.74 1.36
N ALA A 111 -0.83 5.62 2.19
CA ALA A 111 -2.29 5.81 2.25
C ALA A 111 -2.86 6.28 0.91
N LEU A 112 -2.14 7.18 0.21
CA LEU A 112 -2.51 7.61 -1.14
C LEU A 112 -2.53 6.45 -2.14
N VAL A 113 -1.51 5.57 -2.09
CA VAL A 113 -1.48 4.38 -2.95
C VAL A 113 -2.61 3.42 -2.61
N MET A 114 -2.92 3.24 -1.32
CA MET A 114 -4.01 2.37 -0.89
C MET A 114 -5.38 2.92 -1.30
N ALA A 115 -5.58 4.24 -1.29
CA ALA A 115 -6.80 4.86 -1.81
C ALA A 115 -7.02 4.50 -3.29
N ALA A 116 -5.95 4.44 -4.09
CA ALA A 116 -6.03 4.07 -5.50
C ALA A 116 -6.24 2.56 -5.74
N TYR A 117 -5.59 1.70 -4.96
CA TYR A 117 -5.42 0.28 -5.31
C TYR A 117 -6.02 -0.73 -4.34
N ASN A 118 -6.37 -0.35 -3.12
CA ASN A 118 -6.92 -1.30 -2.16
C ASN A 118 -8.38 -1.64 -2.51
N GLU A 119 -8.78 -2.89 -2.24
CA GLU A 119 -10.12 -3.41 -2.50
C GLU A 119 -10.55 -3.32 -3.98
N LYS A 120 -9.56 -3.38 -4.88
CA LYS A 120 -9.78 -3.36 -6.34
C LYS A 120 -9.47 -4.72 -6.96
N THR A 121 -10.09 -5.00 -8.10
CA THR A 121 -9.73 -6.14 -8.96
C THR A 121 -8.40 -5.87 -9.68
N PRO A 122 -7.69 -6.93 -10.15
CA PRO A 122 -6.51 -6.76 -10.99
C PRO A 122 -6.72 -5.82 -12.19
N THR A 123 -7.87 -5.93 -12.84
CA THR A 123 -8.23 -5.09 -14.00
C THR A 123 -8.33 -3.61 -13.62
N GLU A 124 -8.98 -3.30 -12.50
CA GLU A 124 -9.10 -1.92 -12.01
C GLU A 124 -7.74 -1.34 -11.61
N ILE A 125 -6.90 -2.11 -10.92
CA ILE A 125 -5.53 -1.69 -10.55
C ILE A 125 -4.71 -1.35 -11.78
N LEU A 126 -4.78 -2.18 -12.82
CA LEU A 126 -4.00 -2.00 -14.03
C LEU A 126 -4.52 -0.83 -14.89
N ALA A 127 -5.83 -0.58 -14.86
CA ALA A 127 -6.50 0.49 -15.59
C ALA A 127 -6.40 1.88 -14.93
N PHE A 128 -6.19 1.94 -13.61
CA PHE A 128 -6.10 3.20 -12.88
C PHE A 128 -4.86 4.01 -13.27
N ASP A 129 -5.07 5.30 -13.60
CA ASP A 129 -4.01 6.26 -13.92
C ASP A 129 -3.37 6.83 -12.65
N ILE A 130 -2.38 6.09 -12.15
CA ILE A 130 -1.66 6.46 -10.93
C ILE A 130 -0.75 7.68 -11.12
N ASP A 131 -0.21 7.85 -12.32
CA ASP A 131 0.67 8.98 -12.63
C ASP A 131 -0.14 10.28 -12.70
N GLY A 132 -1.30 10.25 -13.36
CA GLY A 132 -2.26 11.36 -13.36
C GLY A 132 -2.76 11.71 -11.96
N PHE A 133 -3.01 10.70 -11.12
CA PHE A 133 -3.37 10.91 -9.71
C PHE A 133 -2.26 11.63 -8.94
N PHE A 134 -1.00 11.17 -9.02
CA PHE A 134 0.11 11.85 -8.34
C PHE A 134 0.40 13.25 -8.89
N GLN A 135 0.16 13.47 -10.18
CA GLN A 135 0.27 14.78 -10.80
C GLN A 135 -0.79 15.76 -10.26
N ALA A 136 -2.04 15.32 -10.12
CA ALA A 136 -3.13 16.14 -9.56
C ALA A 136 -2.85 16.57 -8.11
N LEU A 137 -2.19 15.70 -7.34
CA LEU A 137 -1.78 15.99 -5.96
C LEU A 137 -0.52 16.89 -5.86
N ASP A 138 0.10 17.24 -7.00
CA ASP A 138 1.37 17.97 -7.12
C ASP A 138 2.52 17.40 -6.27
N LEU A 139 2.50 16.08 -6.04
CA LEU A 139 3.46 15.41 -5.15
C LEU A 139 4.87 15.45 -5.69
N GLU A 140 5.05 15.21 -6.99
CA GLU A 140 6.36 15.06 -7.61
C GLU A 140 7.24 16.31 -7.48
N ARG A 141 6.62 17.49 -7.38
CA ARG A 141 7.32 18.76 -7.19
C ARG A 141 7.82 18.98 -5.76
N HIS A 142 7.22 18.30 -4.80
CA HIS A 142 7.42 18.59 -3.38
C HIS A 142 8.03 17.43 -2.59
N ILE A 143 8.01 16.20 -3.12
CA ILE A 143 8.71 15.06 -2.54
C ILE A 143 10.14 14.97 -3.07
N SER A 144 11.07 14.54 -2.21
CA SER A 144 12.45 14.32 -2.66
C SER A 144 12.49 13.20 -3.71
N PRO A 145 13.46 13.24 -4.65
CA PRO A 145 13.62 12.18 -5.65
C PRO A 145 13.66 10.77 -5.05
N THR A 146 14.28 10.63 -3.87
CA THR A 146 14.34 9.35 -3.15
C THR A 146 12.97 8.84 -2.71
N ARG A 147 12.09 9.72 -2.23
CA ARG A 147 10.72 9.35 -1.84
C ARG A 147 9.88 9.01 -3.07
N GLY A 148 10.03 9.78 -4.16
CA GLY A 148 9.38 9.48 -5.44
C GLY A 148 9.78 8.12 -6.02
N ASN A 149 11.05 7.72 -5.87
CA ASN A 149 11.52 6.40 -6.29
C ASN A 149 10.90 5.28 -5.44
N GLY A 150 10.82 5.47 -4.12
CA GLY A 150 10.16 4.52 -3.23
C GLY A 150 8.67 4.35 -3.56
N LEU A 151 7.96 5.46 -3.81
CA LEU A 151 6.56 5.44 -4.20
C LEU A 151 6.33 4.64 -5.49
N ARG A 152 7.16 4.87 -6.51
CA ARG A 152 7.13 4.11 -7.76
C ARG A 152 7.45 2.62 -7.57
N ALA A 153 8.36 2.28 -6.65
CA ALA A 153 8.65 0.88 -6.34
C ALA A 153 7.44 0.15 -5.73
N ILE A 154 6.70 0.83 -4.85
CA ILE A 154 5.46 0.29 -4.26
C ILE A 154 4.39 0.09 -5.33
N VAL A 155 4.16 1.09 -6.18
CA VAL A 155 3.22 1.02 -7.30
C VAL A 155 3.57 -0.13 -8.24
N GLY A 156 4.86 -0.26 -8.61
CA GLY A 156 5.35 -1.35 -9.44
C GLY A 156 5.05 -2.71 -8.83
N ARG A 157 5.33 -2.88 -7.53
CA ARG A 157 5.06 -4.13 -6.82
C ARG A 157 3.57 -4.51 -6.82
N ILE A 158 2.67 -3.55 -6.63
CA ILE A 158 1.22 -3.78 -6.67
C ILE A 158 0.76 -4.19 -8.07
N ARG A 159 1.23 -3.49 -9.11
CA ARG A 159 0.90 -3.78 -10.50
C ARG A 159 1.44 -5.15 -10.95
N GLU A 160 2.62 -5.55 -10.48
CA GLU A 160 3.15 -6.91 -10.68
C GLU A 160 2.23 -7.97 -10.08
N LEU A 161 1.77 -7.77 -8.84
CA LEU A 161 0.86 -8.69 -8.16
C LEU A 161 -0.50 -8.77 -8.86
N ALA A 162 -1.03 -7.64 -9.34
CA ALA A 162 -2.24 -7.59 -10.15
C ALA A 162 -2.06 -8.32 -11.49
N SER A 163 -0.94 -8.13 -12.18
CA SER A 163 -0.68 -8.80 -13.47
C SER A 163 -0.53 -10.32 -13.36
N ALA A 164 -0.19 -10.82 -12.16
CA ALA A 164 0.00 -12.25 -11.89
C ALA A 164 -1.24 -12.95 -11.29
N ALA A 165 -2.33 -12.20 -11.05
CA ALA A 165 -3.57 -12.69 -10.45
C ALA A 165 -4.56 -13.24 -11.48
#